data_AF-A0A250X363-F1
#
_entry.id   AF-A0A250X363-F1
#
_cell.length_a   1.000
_cell.length_b   1.000
_cell.length_c   1.000
_cell.angle_alpha   90.00
_cell.angle_beta   90.00
_cell.angle_gamma   90.00
#
_symmetry.space_group_name_H-M   'P 1'
#
loop_
_entity.id
_entity.type
_entity.pdbx_description
1 polymer ?
#
loop_
_entity_poly.entity_id
_entity_poly.type
_entity_poly.pdbx_seq_one_letter_code
_entity_poly.pdbx_strand_id
1 'polypeptide(L)'
;MSSGIHDMGGMIELYEKIDRQEHVYSHWERSTHAVLGLLIKKGFFSIDEHRRAIEQLPKDQYMSQTYYEKFASAIAALCVSKGVFKKIDLDEELGEVPQETSVRYSPGDLVRVRDEKASMRWRKPHLRTPGYIFGQVGRIERSCCGLYADPEAKAFAESAPRLPLYRVRFYQLDVWEGYSGHSQDTIDVEIYQPWLLPASEEELTTQRLRSAEIHEGLHEGGSVAHLPRPLTTKVIMMNASSVMLLAGTSTSTEHNGDDRARCQPSHHSGVDTHELLKPGGRKRTGNHGQVGDSHADHGHEQVGDSHADHGDHVHEGREKVEFAATEKEGDDSDRRRLAEAVGRLFVKKEILQPDEIRRALEILDSRGTQNGGAKLIARAWTDPEFKARLMRDGNAAAAELGLEGSNYPPREDVPEGCSPKQKYGTVLTVVENTSQVHNLVVCTLCSCYPISILGMSPSWYKSRAYRSRAIREPRSVLAEFGLQLPPDVVVRVNDSTADNRYLVMPERPQGTEDWDEDRLAGLISRDSLIGVARVSTKKRLLS
;
A
#
# COMPACT_ATOMS: atom_id res chain seq x y z
N MET A 1 -16.89 -10.96 12.60
CA MET A 1 -17.25 -11.56 11.28
C MET A 1 -16.02 -11.46 10.40
N SER A 2 -15.75 -12.45 9.54
CA SER A 2 -14.61 -12.36 8.61
C SER A 2 -15.02 -11.62 7.33
N SER A 3 -15.15 -10.30 7.42
CA SER A 3 -15.22 -9.44 6.23
C SER A 3 -13.89 -9.49 5.44
N GLY A 4 -13.92 -9.05 4.18
CA GLY A 4 -12.69 -8.92 3.38
C GLY A 4 -11.74 -7.90 4.01
N ILE A 5 -10.43 -8.05 3.84
CA ILE A 5 -9.40 -7.21 4.48
C ILE A 5 -9.50 -5.69 4.16
N HIS A 6 -10.27 -5.34 3.13
CA HIS A 6 -10.56 -3.96 2.74
C HIS A 6 -11.79 -3.36 3.45
N ASP A 7 -12.70 -4.20 3.94
CA ASP A 7 -13.93 -3.80 4.62
C ASP A 7 -13.66 -3.63 6.11
N MET A 8 -13.28 -2.40 6.46
CA MET A 8 -12.89 -2.01 7.81
C MET A 8 -14.08 -1.62 8.70
N GLY A 9 -15.31 -1.61 8.17
CA GLY A 9 -16.47 -0.99 8.80
C GLY A 9 -16.76 -1.51 10.21
N GLY A 10 -16.56 -0.68 11.23
CA GLY A 10 -16.80 -1.05 12.63
C GLY A 10 -15.81 -2.05 13.24
N MET A 11 -14.66 -2.32 12.59
CA MET A 11 -13.60 -3.18 13.12
C MET A 11 -12.90 -2.56 14.34
N ILE A 12 -13.21 -3.06 15.55
CA ILE A 12 -12.60 -2.60 16.82
C ILE A 12 -11.08 -2.81 16.84
N GLU A 13 -10.57 -3.81 16.11
CA GLU A 13 -9.14 -4.10 15.98
C GLU A 13 -8.34 -2.99 15.26
N LEU A 14 -9.03 -2.03 14.62
CA LEU A 14 -8.45 -0.90 13.86
C LEU A 14 -8.87 0.44 14.47
N TYR A 15 -8.98 0.51 15.80
CA TYR A 15 -9.45 1.68 16.52
C TYR A 15 -8.27 2.49 17.08
N GLU A 16 -7.61 3.24 16.20
CA GLU A 16 -6.62 4.26 16.60
C GLU A 16 -7.28 5.64 16.80
N LYS A 17 -6.52 6.55 17.42
CA LYS A 17 -6.79 8.00 17.38
C LYS A 17 -6.64 8.49 15.94
N ILE A 18 -7.58 9.30 15.46
CA ILE A 18 -7.48 9.84 14.10
C ILE A 18 -6.40 10.92 14.08
N ASP A 19 -5.27 10.67 13.42
CA ASP A 19 -4.37 11.75 13.00
C ASP A 19 -5.10 12.64 11.99
N ARG A 20 -4.93 13.96 12.15
CA ARG A 20 -5.61 15.01 11.38
C ARG A 20 -4.62 15.89 10.60
N GLN A 21 -3.31 15.61 10.67
CA GLN A 21 -2.31 16.34 9.91
C GLN A 21 -2.50 16.14 8.41
N GLU A 22 -2.40 17.22 7.63
CA GLU A 22 -2.61 17.18 6.19
C GLU A 22 -1.34 16.68 5.49
N HIS A 23 -1.39 15.48 4.92
CA HIS A 23 -0.26 14.89 4.20
C HIS A 23 0.01 15.64 2.89
N VAL A 24 1.21 16.22 2.76
CA VAL A 24 1.64 16.88 1.53
C VAL A 24 2.03 15.82 0.50
N TYR A 25 1.18 15.64 -0.52
CA TYR A 25 1.36 14.59 -1.51
C TYR A 25 2.67 14.70 -2.29
N SER A 26 3.58 13.75 -2.02
CA SER A 26 4.83 13.60 -2.75
C SER A 26 4.58 13.32 -4.24
N HIS A 27 5.58 13.62 -5.07
CA HIS A 27 5.43 13.51 -6.51
C HIS A 27 5.09 12.07 -6.97
N TRP A 28 5.68 11.04 -6.35
CA TRP A 28 5.43 9.65 -6.74
C TRP A 28 4.00 9.18 -6.40
N GLU A 29 3.38 9.68 -5.33
CA GLU A 29 1.98 9.37 -4.98
C GLU A 29 1.01 9.95 -6.02
N ARG A 30 1.20 11.23 -6.38
CA ARG A 30 0.40 11.90 -7.41
C ARG A 30 0.60 11.25 -8.77
N SER A 31 1.84 10.90 -9.12
CA SER A 31 2.16 10.18 -10.35
C SER A 31 1.54 8.78 -10.37
N THR A 32 1.48 8.07 -9.24
CA THR A 32 0.79 6.77 -9.14
C THR A 32 -0.71 6.91 -9.40
N HIS A 33 -1.36 7.95 -8.85
CA HIS A 33 -2.78 8.24 -9.11
C HIS A 33 -3.03 8.66 -10.57
N ALA A 34 -2.18 9.51 -11.15
CA ALA A 34 -2.26 9.96 -12.54
C ALA A 34 -2.08 8.79 -13.53
N VAL A 35 -1.09 7.92 -13.29
CA VAL A 35 -0.86 6.70 -14.07
C VAL A 35 -2.05 5.74 -13.98
N LEU A 36 -2.64 5.54 -12.78
CA LEU A 36 -3.85 4.74 -12.62
C LEU A 36 -5.01 5.29 -13.48
N GLY A 37 -5.25 6.61 -13.42
CA GLY A 37 -6.29 7.27 -14.22
C GLY A 37 -6.07 7.12 -15.73
N LEU A 38 -4.82 7.22 -16.19
CA LEU A 38 -4.46 7.01 -17.61
C LEU A 38 -4.66 5.57 -18.06
N LEU A 39 -4.27 4.58 -17.25
CA LEU A 39 -4.40 3.15 -17.60
C LEU A 39 -5.86 2.72 -17.70
N ILE A 40 -6.71 3.22 -16.78
CA ILE A 40 -8.17 3.02 -16.83
C ILE A 40 -8.75 3.73 -18.07
N LYS A 41 -8.36 4.99 -18.34
CA LYS A 41 -8.81 5.74 -19.53
C LYS A 41 -8.42 5.07 -20.85
N LYS A 42 -7.25 4.41 -20.90
CA LYS A 42 -6.80 3.62 -22.07
C LYS A 42 -7.34 2.18 -22.09
N GLY A 43 -8.16 1.78 -21.13
CA GLY A 43 -8.86 0.48 -21.12
C GLY A 43 -8.01 -0.74 -20.77
N PHE A 44 -6.82 -0.57 -20.18
CA PHE A 44 -5.96 -1.71 -19.79
C PHE A 44 -6.61 -2.59 -18.70
N PHE A 45 -7.32 -1.97 -17.77
CA PHE A 45 -8.10 -2.64 -16.73
C PHE A 45 -9.15 -1.69 -16.14
N SER A 46 -10.19 -2.27 -15.52
CA SER A 46 -11.21 -1.48 -14.81
C SER A 46 -10.76 -1.07 -13.39
N ILE A 47 -11.45 -0.10 -12.80
CA ILE A 47 -11.25 0.27 -11.40
C ILE A 47 -11.52 -0.91 -10.44
N ASP A 48 -12.45 -1.80 -10.79
CA ASP A 48 -12.80 -2.98 -10.00
C ASP A 48 -11.75 -4.09 -10.10
N GLU A 49 -11.08 -4.23 -11.26
CA GLU A 49 -9.92 -5.12 -11.38
C GLU A 49 -8.75 -4.63 -10.52
N HIS A 50 -8.48 -3.32 -10.52
CA HIS A 50 -7.46 -2.69 -9.66
C HIS A 50 -7.80 -2.85 -8.18
N ARG A 51 -9.06 -2.62 -7.82
CA ARG A 51 -9.57 -2.85 -6.46
C ARG A 51 -9.40 -4.32 -6.05
N ARG A 52 -9.83 -5.28 -6.87
CA ARG A 52 -9.64 -6.72 -6.63
C ARG A 52 -8.16 -7.09 -6.42
N ALA A 53 -7.24 -6.50 -7.20
CA ALA A 53 -5.81 -6.74 -7.04
C ALA A 53 -5.26 -6.21 -5.70
N ILE A 54 -5.77 -5.09 -5.18
CA ILE A 54 -5.48 -4.61 -3.82
C ILE A 54 -6.06 -5.56 -2.76
N GLU A 55 -7.27 -6.08 -2.98
CA GLU A 55 -7.97 -6.97 -2.05
C GLU A 55 -7.36 -8.38 -1.96
N GLN A 56 -6.61 -8.79 -2.99
CA GLN A 56 -5.87 -10.05 -3.05
C GLN A 56 -4.45 -9.99 -2.44
N LEU A 57 -4.01 -8.83 -1.94
CA LEU A 57 -2.71 -8.70 -1.26
C LEU A 57 -2.70 -9.50 0.06
N PRO A 58 -1.63 -10.27 0.36
CA PRO A 58 -1.50 -11.00 1.63
C PRO A 58 -1.63 -10.07 2.85
N LYS A 59 -2.21 -10.57 3.95
CA LYS A 59 -2.55 -9.76 5.14
C LYS A 59 -1.38 -8.88 5.62
N ASP A 60 -0.20 -9.48 5.77
CA ASP A 60 1.02 -8.80 6.23
C ASP A 60 1.44 -7.64 5.30
N GLN A 61 1.25 -7.80 3.98
CA GLN A 61 1.51 -6.75 3.00
C GLN A 61 0.43 -5.68 3.02
N TYR A 62 -0.85 -6.06 3.06
CA TYR A 62 -1.94 -5.11 3.17
C TYR A 62 -1.85 -4.26 4.45
N MET A 63 -1.41 -4.84 5.57
CA MET A 63 -1.23 -4.10 6.82
C MET A 63 0.06 -3.28 6.87
N SER A 64 1.14 -3.69 6.18
CA SER A 64 2.41 -2.93 6.14
C SER A 64 2.54 -1.93 4.99
N GLN A 65 1.60 -1.87 4.04
CA GLN A 65 1.63 -0.92 2.92
C GLN A 65 0.87 0.37 3.20
N THR A 66 1.45 1.51 2.79
CA THR A 66 0.76 2.80 2.72
C THR A 66 -0.27 2.81 1.58
N TYR A 67 -1.04 3.90 1.44
CA TYR A 67 -2.18 3.93 0.51
C TYR A 67 -1.75 3.75 -0.96
N TYR A 68 -0.76 4.52 -1.44
CA TYR A 68 -0.32 4.44 -2.83
C TYR A 68 0.66 3.31 -3.10
N GLU A 69 1.32 2.76 -2.07
CA GLU A 69 2.10 1.52 -2.22
C GLU A 69 1.21 0.33 -2.65
N LYS A 70 -0.03 0.27 -2.15
CA LYS A 70 -1.04 -0.71 -2.60
C LYS A 70 -1.42 -0.50 -4.05
N PHE A 71 -1.57 0.76 -4.48
CA PHE A 71 -1.89 1.11 -5.86
C PHE A 71 -0.74 0.72 -6.79
N ALA A 72 0.50 1.09 -6.48
CA ALA A 72 1.68 0.69 -7.25
C ALA A 72 1.83 -0.84 -7.36
N SER A 73 1.63 -1.56 -6.26
CA SER A 73 1.63 -3.03 -6.24
C SER A 73 0.54 -3.63 -7.12
N ALA A 74 -0.69 -3.12 -7.03
CA ALA A 74 -1.84 -3.63 -7.78
C ALA A 74 -1.78 -3.31 -9.28
N ILE A 75 -1.37 -2.09 -9.67
CA ILE A 75 -1.12 -1.70 -11.06
C ILE A 75 -0.11 -2.66 -11.69
N ALA A 76 1.02 -2.89 -11.02
CA ALA A 76 2.09 -3.73 -11.53
C ALA A 76 1.68 -5.22 -11.58
N ALA A 77 0.97 -5.73 -10.57
CA ALA A 77 0.42 -7.08 -10.57
C ALA A 77 -0.55 -7.31 -11.74
N LEU A 78 -1.45 -6.34 -12.01
CA LEU A 78 -2.36 -6.41 -13.16
C LEU A 78 -1.61 -6.37 -14.48
N CYS A 79 -0.66 -5.45 -14.65
CA CYS A 79 0.08 -5.32 -15.90
C CYS A 79 0.94 -6.56 -16.22
N VAL A 80 1.54 -7.22 -15.23
CA VAL A 80 2.19 -8.54 -15.42
C VAL A 80 1.15 -9.61 -15.75
N SER A 81 0.06 -9.73 -14.97
CA SER A 81 -0.95 -10.79 -15.19
C SER A 81 -1.72 -10.68 -16.52
N LYS A 82 -1.81 -9.47 -17.09
CA LYS A 82 -2.39 -9.20 -18.41
C LYS A 82 -1.36 -9.17 -19.54
N GLY A 83 -0.07 -9.37 -19.26
CA GLY A 83 1.00 -9.34 -20.26
C GLY A 83 1.28 -7.98 -20.89
N VAL A 84 0.87 -6.89 -20.23
CA VAL A 84 1.14 -5.49 -20.66
C VAL A 84 2.65 -5.21 -20.63
N PHE A 85 3.34 -5.80 -19.65
CA PHE A 85 4.79 -6.00 -19.64
C PHE A 85 5.10 -7.33 -18.96
N LYS A 86 6.28 -7.90 -19.23
CA LYS A 86 6.75 -9.15 -18.60
C LYS A 86 7.28 -8.86 -17.20
N LYS A 87 7.38 -9.90 -16.36
CA LYS A 87 7.99 -9.77 -15.03
C LYS A 87 9.45 -9.31 -15.15
N ILE A 88 10.20 -9.94 -16.05
CA ILE A 88 11.61 -9.60 -16.31
C ILE A 88 11.82 -8.13 -16.71
N ASP A 89 10.89 -7.52 -17.46
CA ASP A 89 11.01 -6.11 -17.85
C ASP A 89 10.94 -5.15 -16.64
N LEU A 90 10.20 -5.54 -15.58
CA LEU A 90 10.02 -4.77 -14.35
C LEU A 90 11.17 -5.01 -13.36
N ASP A 91 11.62 -6.27 -13.24
CA ASP A 91 12.76 -6.61 -12.40
C ASP A 91 14.05 -5.92 -12.94
N GLU A 92 14.23 -5.84 -14.26
CA GLU A 92 15.28 -5.01 -14.90
C GLU A 92 15.18 -3.51 -14.53
N GLU A 93 14.00 -2.90 -14.61
CA GLU A 93 13.79 -1.47 -14.27
C GLU A 93 13.98 -1.15 -12.79
N LEU A 94 14.02 -2.16 -11.93
CA LEU A 94 14.33 -2.05 -10.49
C LEU A 94 15.82 -2.26 -10.18
N GLY A 95 16.63 -2.63 -11.17
CA GLY A 95 18.02 -3.02 -10.97
C GLY A 95 18.19 -4.40 -10.35
N GLU A 96 17.15 -5.25 -10.37
CA GLU A 96 17.25 -6.65 -9.98
C GLU A 96 17.97 -7.41 -11.11
N VAL A 97 19.30 -7.48 -10.96
CA VAL A 97 20.27 -7.93 -11.98
C VAL A 97 19.86 -9.27 -12.65
N PRO A 98 19.96 -9.39 -13.99
CA PRO A 98 19.76 -10.66 -14.69
C PRO A 98 20.52 -11.80 -14.02
N GLN A 99 19.82 -12.90 -13.77
CA GLN A 99 20.34 -14.03 -13.00
C GLN A 99 21.58 -14.62 -13.69
N GLU A 100 22.76 -14.49 -13.06
CA GLU A 100 24.02 -15.07 -13.58
C GLU A 100 23.89 -16.58 -13.79
N THR A 101 24.09 -17.00 -15.04
CA THR A 101 24.02 -18.41 -15.47
C THR A 101 25.38 -19.13 -15.34
N SER A 102 26.46 -18.38 -15.19
CA SER A 102 27.81 -18.86 -14.87
C SER A 102 27.89 -19.43 -13.46
N VAL A 103 28.50 -20.61 -13.29
CA VAL A 103 28.73 -21.23 -11.97
C VAL A 103 29.68 -20.35 -11.15
N ARG A 104 29.20 -19.84 -10.01
CA ARG A 104 29.92 -18.92 -9.13
C ARG A 104 30.62 -19.58 -7.93
N TYR A 105 30.17 -20.76 -7.49
CA TYR A 105 30.62 -21.39 -6.24
C TYR A 105 31.08 -22.85 -6.39
N SER A 106 31.99 -23.28 -5.53
CA SER A 106 32.61 -24.62 -5.46
C SER A 106 32.11 -25.44 -4.24
N PRO A 107 32.28 -26.77 -4.24
CA PRO A 107 31.99 -27.59 -3.06
C PRO A 107 32.93 -27.21 -1.91
N GLY A 108 32.37 -27.00 -0.71
CA GLY A 108 33.07 -26.49 0.46
C GLY A 108 32.89 -24.99 0.71
N ASP A 109 32.51 -24.20 -0.30
CA ASP A 109 32.29 -22.75 -0.16
C ASP A 109 31.18 -22.44 0.86
N LEU A 110 31.36 -21.35 1.59
CA LEU A 110 30.37 -20.79 2.51
C LEU A 110 29.46 -19.81 1.79
N VAL A 111 28.15 -20.00 1.97
CA VAL A 111 27.12 -19.17 1.36
C VAL A 111 26.03 -18.83 2.37
N ARG A 112 25.56 -17.58 2.34
CA ARG A 112 24.39 -17.12 3.08
C ARG A 112 23.19 -17.05 2.16
N VAL A 113 22.05 -17.55 2.63
CA VAL A 113 20.79 -17.49 1.87
C VAL A 113 20.21 -16.08 2.01
N ARG A 114 19.78 -15.50 0.90
CA ARG A 114 19.13 -14.18 0.89
C ARG A 114 17.80 -14.21 1.61
N ASP A 115 17.53 -13.15 2.35
CA ASP A 115 16.25 -12.87 2.98
C ASP A 115 15.18 -12.54 1.93
N GLU A 116 13.94 -13.03 2.11
CA GLU A 116 12.81 -12.60 1.29
C GLU A 116 12.45 -11.15 1.62
N LYS A 117 12.74 -10.21 0.71
CA LYS A 117 12.17 -8.86 0.82
C LYS A 117 10.64 -8.93 0.66
N ALA A 118 9.91 -8.58 1.72
CA ALA A 118 8.44 -8.55 1.71
C ALA A 118 7.83 -7.58 0.66
N SER A 119 8.62 -6.67 0.10
CA SER A 119 8.28 -5.81 -1.05
C SER A 119 8.15 -6.54 -2.38
N MET A 120 8.76 -7.73 -2.53
CA MET A 120 8.78 -8.53 -3.76
C MET A 120 7.76 -9.67 -3.77
N ARG A 121 7.20 -10.03 -2.59
CA ARG A 121 6.40 -11.25 -2.38
C ARG A 121 5.09 -11.30 -3.22
N TRP A 122 4.57 -10.17 -3.69
CA TRP A 122 3.46 -10.13 -4.66
C TRP A 122 3.90 -10.38 -6.12
N ARG A 123 5.17 -10.14 -6.49
CA ARG A 123 5.77 -10.52 -7.80
C ARG A 123 6.23 -11.97 -7.86
N LYS A 124 6.40 -12.62 -6.71
CA LYS A 124 6.95 -13.98 -6.56
C LYS A 124 5.95 -14.94 -5.88
N PRO A 125 4.77 -15.20 -6.49
CA PRO A 125 3.77 -16.13 -5.94
C PRO A 125 4.23 -17.59 -5.95
N HIS A 126 5.33 -17.91 -6.63
CA HIS A 126 5.95 -19.22 -6.61
C HIS A 126 7.43 -19.07 -6.22
N LEU A 127 7.78 -19.59 -5.04
CA LEU A 127 9.15 -19.68 -4.55
C LEU A 127 9.44 -21.13 -4.16
N ARG A 128 10.64 -21.62 -4.51
CA ARG A 128 11.09 -22.99 -4.21
C ARG A 128 12.14 -23.05 -3.10
N THR A 129 12.78 -21.92 -2.77
CA THR A 129 13.66 -21.77 -1.60
C THR A 129 12.83 -21.74 -0.32
N PRO A 130 13.00 -22.66 0.64
CA PRO A 130 12.21 -22.67 1.87
C PRO A 130 12.50 -21.47 2.78
N GLY A 131 11.49 -20.93 3.45
CA GLY A 131 11.64 -19.74 4.29
C GLY A 131 12.43 -19.94 5.60
N TYR A 132 12.58 -21.18 6.08
CA TYR A 132 13.30 -21.45 7.33
C TYR A 132 14.83 -21.34 7.22
N ILE A 133 15.38 -21.26 6.00
CA ILE A 133 16.81 -21.02 5.75
C ILE A 133 17.13 -19.56 5.38
N PHE A 134 16.15 -18.66 5.28
CA PHE A 134 16.44 -17.26 4.97
C PHE A 134 17.36 -16.63 6.02
N GLY A 135 18.37 -15.88 5.56
CA GLY A 135 19.41 -15.27 6.40
C GLY A 135 20.49 -16.24 6.87
N GLN A 136 20.28 -17.56 6.81
CA GLN A 136 21.20 -18.57 7.36
C GLN A 136 22.41 -18.82 6.46
N VAL A 137 23.56 -19.07 7.10
CA VAL A 137 24.82 -19.50 6.49
C VAL A 137 24.89 -21.03 6.45
N GLY A 138 25.30 -21.58 5.30
CA GLY A 138 25.55 -23.00 5.09
C GLY A 138 26.76 -23.26 4.19
N ARG A 139 27.19 -24.51 4.11
CA ARG A 139 28.31 -24.97 3.25
C ARG A 139 27.78 -25.70 2.03
N ILE A 140 28.34 -25.45 0.84
CA ILE A 140 27.94 -26.20 -0.36
C ILE A 140 28.48 -27.64 -0.27
N GLU A 141 27.58 -28.63 -0.19
CA GLU A 141 27.94 -30.05 -0.31
C GLU A 141 28.30 -30.39 -1.75
N ARG A 142 27.59 -29.81 -2.72
CA ARG A 142 27.77 -30.09 -4.13
C ARG A 142 27.38 -28.92 -5.02
N SER A 143 28.34 -28.49 -5.84
CA SER A 143 28.10 -27.53 -6.91
C SER A 143 27.41 -28.18 -8.09
N CYS A 144 26.48 -27.42 -8.69
CA CYS A 144 25.82 -27.72 -9.95
C CYS A 144 25.26 -29.15 -10.07
N CYS A 145 24.09 -29.39 -9.46
CA CYS A 145 23.26 -30.56 -9.79
C CYS A 145 22.78 -30.52 -11.26
N GLY A 146 22.90 -29.37 -11.93
CA GLY A 146 22.57 -29.14 -13.32
C GLY A 146 22.21 -27.68 -13.58
N LEU A 147 22.02 -27.35 -14.86
CA LEU A 147 21.48 -26.06 -15.31
C LEU A 147 19.95 -26.16 -15.47
N TYR A 148 19.23 -25.86 -14.40
CA TYR A 148 17.77 -25.97 -14.30
C TYR A 148 17.09 -24.65 -14.66
N ALA A 149 16.08 -24.68 -15.53
CA ALA A 149 15.34 -23.48 -15.91
C ALA A 149 14.47 -22.97 -14.74
N ASP A 150 14.61 -21.69 -14.39
CA ASP A 150 14.11 -21.05 -13.16
C ASP A 150 12.62 -21.35 -12.87
N PRO A 151 12.28 -21.92 -11.70
CA PRO A 151 10.90 -22.11 -11.28
C PRO A 151 10.13 -20.79 -11.10
N GLU A 152 10.77 -19.69 -10.69
CA GLU A 152 10.08 -18.41 -10.46
C GLU A 152 9.58 -17.77 -11.76
N ALA A 153 10.33 -17.92 -12.86
CA ALA A 153 9.93 -17.47 -14.19
C ALA A 153 8.97 -18.48 -14.88
N LYS A 154 9.21 -19.79 -14.73
CA LYS A 154 8.31 -20.85 -15.24
C LYS A 154 6.88 -20.72 -14.73
N ALA A 155 6.70 -20.29 -13.47
CA ALA A 155 5.38 -20.12 -12.87
C ALA A 155 4.47 -19.12 -13.63
N PHE A 156 5.07 -18.22 -14.43
CA PHE A 156 4.37 -17.26 -15.29
C PHE A 156 4.38 -17.64 -16.78
N ALA A 157 4.75 -18.89 -17.12
CA ALA A 157 4.97 -19.36 -18.48
C ALA A 157 6.02 -18.54 -19.28
N GLU A 158 6.92 -17.84 -18.60
CA GLU A 158 8.02 -17.11 -19.25
C GLU A 158 9.13 -18.09 -19.71
N SER A 159 9.95 -17.63 -20.67
CA SER A 159 11.14 -18.35 -21.15
C SER A 159 12.25 -18.32 -20.09
N ALA A 160 12.07 -19.10 -19.03
CA ALA A 160 12.93 -19.11 -17.85
C ALA A 160 14.41 -19.38 -18.19
N PRO A 161 15.35 -18.54 -17.71
CA PRO A 161 16.77 -18.78 -17.87
C PRO A 161 17.19 -20.04 -17.11
N ARG A 162 18.26 -20.70 -17.58
CA ARG A 162 18.84 -21.87 -16.93
C ARG A 162 19.88 -21.46 -15.89
N LEU A 163 19.64 -21.85 -14.64
CA LEU A 163 20.42 -21.45 -13.47
C LEU A 163 21.20 -22.62 -12.87
N PRO A 164 22.38 -22.38 -12.28
CA PRO A 164 23.04 -23.35 -11.42
C PRO A 164 22.21 -23.64 -10.16
N LEU A 165 21.96 -24.92 -9.91
CA LEU A 165 21.35 -25.44 -8.67
C LEU A 165 22.44 -26.04 -7.76
N TYR A 166 22.49 -25.59 -6.51
CA TYR A 166 23.45 -26.05 -5.50
C TYR A 166 22.74 -26.87 -4.42
N ARG A 167 23.45 -27.83 -3.82
CA ARG A 167 23.03 -28.49 -2.58
C ARG A 167 23.81 -27.89 -1.42
N VAL A 168 23.11 -27.17 -0.54
CA VAL A 168 23.69 -26.44 0.60
C VAL A 168 23.31 -27.12 1.90
N ARG A 169 24.31 -27.36 2.75
CA ARG A 169 24.21 -28.03 4.06
C ARG A 169 24.18 -27.00 5.18
N PHE A 170 23.20 -27.13 6.06
CA PHE A 170 23.05 -26.34 7.30
C PHE A 170 23.01 -27.31 8.49
N TYR A 171 23.46 -26.88 9.68
CA TYR A 171 23.27 -27.66 10.90
C TYR A 171 21.85 -27.44 11.45
N GLN A 172 21.23 -28.47 12.00
CA GLN A 172 19.88 -28.38 12.55
C GLN A 172 19.80 -27.42 13.74
N LEU A 173 20.84 -27.38 14.59
CA LEU A 173 20.99 -26.41 15.71
C LEU A 173 21.06 -24.95 15.24
N ASP A 174 21.59 -24.70 14.05
CA ASP A 174 21.73 -23.35 13.50
C ASP A 174 20.38 -22.85 12.93
N VAL A 175 19.52 -23.79 12.50
CA VAL A 175 18.22 -23.51 11.85
C VAL A 175 17.05 -23.48 12.84
N TRP A 176 17.06 -24.36 13.85
CA TRP A 176 15.92 -24.60 14.76
C TRP A 176 16.29 -24.36 16.22
N GLU A 177 15.70 -23.32 16.81
CA GLU A 177 15.73 -23.08 18.26
C GLU A 177 15.12 -24.29 19.00
N GLY A 178 15.80 -24.80 20.03
CA GLY A 178 15.30 -25.91 20.84
C GLY A 178 15.38 -27.29 20.18
N TYR A 179 16.10 -27.44 19.06
CA TYR A 179 16.41 -28.74 18.47
C TYR A 179 17.12 -29.69 19.45
N SER A 180 16.56 -30.89 19.63
CA SER A 180 17.01 -31.90 20.61
C SER A 180 17.76 -33.09 20.00
N GLY A 181 18.12 -33.02 18.71
CA GLY A 181 18.93 -34.04 18.03
C GLY A 181 20.43 -33.93 18.33
N HIS A 182 21.23 -34.66 17.56
CA HIS A 182 22.68 -34.67 17.72
C HIS A 182 23.32 -33.39 17.14
N SER A 183 24.41 -32.91 17.74
CA SER A 183 25.05 -31.63 17.36
C SER A 183 25.75 -31.62 15.99
N GLN A 184 25.73 -32.76 15.28
CA GLN A 184 26.19 -32.92 13.90
C GLN A 184 25.03 -33.20 12.91
N ASP A 185 23.78 -33.22 13.37
CA ASP A 185 22.63 -33.42 12.49
C ASP A 185 22.49 -32.22 11.55
N THR A 186 22.33 -32.52 10.26
CA THR A 186 22.37 -31.53 9.18
C THR A 186 21.19 -31.68 8.24
N ILE A 187 20.77 -30.56 7.65
CA ILE A 187 19.77 -30.51 6.59
C ILE A 187 20.44 -30.03 5.30
N ASP A 188 20.26 -30.81 4.24
CA ASP A 188 20.71 -30.47 2.88
C ASP A 188 19.52 -29.92 2.09
N VAL A 189 19.64 -28.71 1.54
CA VAL A 189 18.59 -28.04 0.76
C VAL A 189 19.10 -27.70 -0.64
N GLU A 190 18.24 -27.88 -1.65
CA GLU A 190 18.52 -27.48 -3.03
C GLU A 190 18.17 -26.00 -3.24
N ILE A 191 19.17 -25.17 -3.58
CA ILE A 191 19.05 -23.71 -3.67
C ILE A 191 19.62 -23.20 -5.00
N TYR A 192 18.86 -22.34 -5.68
CA TYR A 192 19.27 -21.71 -6.93
C TYR A 192 20.27 -20.57 -6.68
N GLN A 193 21.26 -20.42 -7.56
CA GLN A 193 22.33 -19.41 -7.42
C GLN A 193 21.89 -17.99 -7.03
N PRO A 194 20.80 -17.41 -7.56
CA PRO A 194 20.37 -16.05 -7.22
C PRO A 194 19.90 -15.88 -5.77
N TRP A 195 19.64 -16.96 -5.03
CA TRP A 195 19.30 -16.93 -3.60
C TRP A 195 20.53 -17.03 -2.68
N LEU A 196 21.73 -17.14 -3.24
CA LEU A 196 22.98 -17.23 -2.48
C LEU A 196 23.77 -15.92 -2.52
N LEU A 197 24.49 -15.66 -1.43
CA LEU A 197 25.55 -14.66 -1.26
C LEU A 197 26.81 -15.38 -0.76
N PRO A 198 28.02 -14.91 -1.07
CA PRO A 198 29.23 -15.41 -0.42
C PRO A 198 29.17 -15.08 1.08
N ALA A 199 29.69 -15.98 1.92
CA ALA A 199 29.74 -15.80 3.38
C ALA A 199 31.12 -16.12 3.96
N SER A 200 31.42 -15.60 5.15
CA SER A 200 32.70 -15.83 5.84
C SER A 200 32.61 -16.92 6.93
N GLU A 201 33.76 -17.44 7.38
CA GLU A 201 33.81 -18.29 8.59
C GLU A 201 33.46 -17.53 9.87
N GLU A 202 33.59 -16.19 9.87
CA GLU A 202 33.19 -15.32 10.99
C GLU A 202 31.66 -15.22 11.09
N GLU A 203 30.94 -15.09 9.97
CA GLU A 203 29.47 -15.15 9.95
C GLU A 203 28.97 -16.52 10.43
N LEU A 204 29.57 -17.63 9.95
CA LEU A 204 29.23 -18.97 10.43
C LEU A 204 29.51 -19.13 11.93
N THR A 205 30.67 -18.68 12.41
CA THR A 205 31.03 -18.79 13.83
C THR A 205 30.06 -17.98 14.71
N THR A 206 29.69 -16.77 14.27
CA THR A 206 28.71 -15.91 14.94
C THR A 206 27.33 -16.55 15.00
N GLN A 207 26.88 -17.17 13.91
CA GLN A 207 25.62 -17.94 13.86
C GLN A 207 25.61 -19.09 14.87
N ARG A 208 26.71 -19.86 14.94
CA ARG A 208 26.82 -21.02 15.85
C ARG A 208 26.95 -20.63 17.32
N LEU A 209 27.66 -19.55 17.63
CA LEU A 209 27.72 -18.99 18.98
C LEU A 209 26.33 -18.53 19.44
N ARG A 210 25.63 -17.74 18.62
CA ARG A 210 24.26 -17.30 18.92
C ARG A 210 23.29 -18.46 19.13
N SER A 211 23.38 -19.53 18.33
CA SER A 211 22.57 -20.73 18.56
C SER A 211 22.93 -21.42 19.88
N ALA A 212 24.22 -21.58 20.18
CA ALA A 212 24.66 -22.20 21.44
C ALA A 212 24.15 -21.43 22.68
N GLU A 213 24.26 -20.10 22.69
CA GLU A 213 23.75 -19.23 23.76
C GLU A 213 22.23 -19.41 23.98
N ILE A 214 21.45 -19.50 22.89
CA ILE A 214 19.99 -19.74 22.95
C ILE A 214 19.68 -21.14 23.50
N HIS A 215 20.48 -22.15 23.14
CA HIS A 215 20.31 -23.52 23.62
C HIS A 215 20.70 -23.69 25.11
N GLU A 216 21.78 -23.07 25.57
CA GLU A 216 22.18 -23.10 26.98
C GLU A 216 21.17 -22.36 27.87
N GLY A 217 20.68 -21.18 27.43
CA GLY A 217 19.63 -20.44 28.14
C GLY A 217 18.30 -21.20 28.27
N LEU A 218 17.99 -22.11 27.32
CA LEU A 218 16.82 -23.00 27.40
C LEU A 218 16.99 -24.17 28.38
N HIS A 219 18.21 -24.47 28.85
CA HIS A 219 18.46 -25.54 29.81
C HIS A 219 18.37 -25.10 31.28
N GLU A 220 18.51 -23.81 31.59
CA GLU A 220 18.29 -23.29 32.95
C GLU A 220 16.86 -22.74 33.18
N GLY A 221 16.08 -22.48 32.12
CA GLY A 221 14.73 -21.91 32.20
C GLY A 221 13.59 -22.89 31.89
N GLY A 222 12.90 -23.40 32.91
CA GLY A 222 11.76 -24.31 32.75
C GLY A 222 10.44 -23.65 32.31
N SER A 223 9.55 -24.45 31.70
CA SER A 223 8.19 -24.14 31.21
C SER A 223 8.09 -23.43 29.85
N VAL A 224 7.67 -24.17 28.83
CA VAL A 224 7.41 -23.65 27.47
C VAL A 224 6.01 -23.03 27.42
N ALA A 225 5.95 -21.70 27.37
CA ALA A 225 4.77 -20.95 26.90
C ALA A 225 5.02 -20.48 25.46
N HIS A 226 4.06 -20.72 24.56
CA HIS A 226 4.23 -20.46 23.12
C HIS A 226 4.15 -18.94 22.82
N LEU A 227 5.30 -18.31 22.55
CA LEU A 227 5.42 -16.89 22.21
C LEU A 227 6.12 -16.71 20.85
N PRO A 228 5.64 -15.79 19.99
CA PRO A 228 6.27 -15.54 18.69
C PRO A 228 7.58 -14.74 18.82
N ARG A 229 8.57 -15.05 17.98
CA ARG A 229 9.90 -14.40 17.97
C ARG A 229 9.81 -12.87 17.85
N PRO A 230 10.54 -12.10 18.67
CA PRO A 230 10.83 -10.70 18.37
C PRO A 230 11.84 -10.59 17.22
N LEU A 231 11.70 -9.54 16.40
CA LEU A 231 12.68 -9.17 15.38
C LEU A 231 13.85 -8.38 16.01
N THR A 232 15.01 -8.41 15.34
CA THR A 232 16.25 -7.65 15.63
C THR A 232 16.92 -7.87 17.00
N THR A 233 18.06 -8.56 16.98
CA THR A 233 19.00 -8.62 18.10
C THR A 233 19.79 -7.31 18.18
N LYS A 234 19.69 -6.57 19.29
CA LYS A 234 20.73 -5.62 19.73
C LYS A 234 21.72 -6.38 20.61
N VAL A 235 23.02 -6.24 20.33
CA VAL A 235 24.08 -6.79 21.18
C VAL A 235 24.22 -5.94 22.45
N ILE A 236 24.17 -6.59 23.62
CA ILE A 236 24.57 -6.01 24.90
C ILE A 236 25.39 -7.09 25.63
N MET A 237 26.67 -6.81 25.89
CA MET A 237 27.51 -7.69 26.72
C MET A 237 27.26 -7.44 28.20
N MET A 238 27.12 -8.49 29.02
CA MET A 238 27.60 -8.48 30.41
C MET A 238 27.76 -9.90 31.01
N ASN A 239 28.55 -9.99 32.09
CA ASN A 239 29.13 -11.23 32.60
C ASN A 239 28.15 -12.18 33.32
N ALA A 240 28.50 -13.46 33.33
CA ALA A 240 27.80 -14.54 34.05
C ALA A 240 28.21 -14.68 35.52
N SER A 241 27.36 -15.33 36.34
CA SER A 241 27.74 -16.12 37.54
C SER A 241 26.57 -16.95 38.12
N SER A 242 26.84 -18.24 38.39
CA SER A 242 26.27 -19.07 39.50
C SER A 242 24.84 -19.65 39.42
N VAL A 243 24.63 -20.62 38.53
CA VAL A 243 24.27 -22.04 38.82
C VAL A 243 23.78 -22.40 40.24
N MET A 244 22.60 -23.06 40.38
CA MET A 244 22.48 -24.39 41.05
C MET A 244 21.07 -25.05 41.06
N LEU A 245 21.03 -26.31 40.59
CA LEU A 245 20.23 -27.50 40.99
C LEU A 245 18.85 -27.36 41.68
N LEU A 246 17.85 -28.09 41.16
CA LEU A 246 17.46 -29.42 41.69
C LEU A 246 16.53 -30.21 40.73
N ALA A 247 16.27 -31.49 41.01
CA ALA A 247 15.64 -32.46 40.09
C ALA A 247 14.28 -33.01 40.56
N GLY A 248 13.50 -33.59 39.62
CA GLY A 248 12.25 -34.32 39.90
C GLY A 248 11.81 -35.20 38.72
N THR A 249 11.42 -36.46 38.97
CA THR A 249 11.26 -37.52 37.94
C THR A 249 9.90 -38.25 37.99
N SER A 250 9.17 -38.30 36.87
CA SER A 250 8.18 -39.35 36.48
C SER A 250 7.64 -39.04 35.07
N THR A 251 7.69 -39.91 34.04
CA THR A 251 6.96 -41.19 33.81
C THR A 251 5.43 -41.03 33.83
N SER A 252 4.62 -41.50 32.85
CA SER A 252 4.86 -42.43 31.72
C SER A 252 3.75 -42.38 30.63
N THR A 253 3.92 -43.19 29.55
CA THR A 253 2.87 -43.83 28.69
C THR A 253 1.84 -42.93 27.97
N GLU A 254 1.85 -42.79 26.63
CA GLU A 254 1.47 -43.78 25.58
C GLU A 254 -0.04 -44.07 25.42
N HIS A 255 -0.61 -43.74 24.24
CA HIS A 255 -1.44 -44.67 23.45
C HIS A 255 -1.56 -44.27 21.96
N ASN A 256 -1.95 -45.23 21.11
CA ASN A 256 -1.89 -45.19 19.63
C ASN A 256 -3.29 -45.23 18.95
N GLY A 257 -3.30 -44.98 17.63
CA GLY A 257 -4.45 -45.08 16.70
C GLY A 257 -4.62 -43.78 15.93
N ASP A 258 -4.13 -43.57 14.69
CA ASP A 258 -3.94 -44.44 13.50
C ASP A 258 -5.25 -44.96 12.90
N ASP A 259 -5.66 -44.35 11.78
CA ASP A 259 -6.52 -44.94 10.75
C ASP A 259 -6.25 -44.27 9.38
N ARG A 260 -6.50 -44.98 8.26
CA ARG A 260 -5.85 -44.67 6.95
C ARG A 260 -6.74 -44.66 5.70
N ALA A 261 -6.86 -43.46 5.10
CA ALA A 261 -7.04 -43.21 3.65
C ALA A 261 -8.38 -43.69 2.99
N ARG A 262 -8.67 -43.59 1.66
CA ARG A 262 -7.86 -43.34 0.45
C ARG A 262 -8.69 -42.86 -0.79
N CYS A 263 -8.04 -42.15 -1.74
CA CYS A 263 -8.27 -42.08 -3.21
C CYS A 263 -9.42 -41.25 -3.90
N GLN A 264 -9.13 -40.88 -5.17
CA GLN A 264 -9.93 -40.17 -6.22
C GLN A 264 -10.05 -41.10 -7.49
N PRO A 265 -10.16 -40.73 -8.83
CA PRO A 265 -10.10 -39.46 -9.63
C PRO A 265 -11.32 -39.29 -10.62
N SER A 266 -11.37 -38.83 -11.90
CA SER A 266 -10.47 -38.32 -13.00
C SER A 266 -11.25 -37.63 -14.18
N HIS A 267 -10.55 -37.09 -15.20
CA HIS A 267 -10.98 -36.67 -16.59
C HIS A 267 -11.61 -35.25 -16.78
N HIS A 268 -11.34 -34.35 -17.76
CA HIS A 268 -10.82 -34.28 -19.18
C HIS A 268 -11.93 -34.04 -20.25
N SER A 269 -11.80 -33.30 -21.38
CA SER A 269 -10.78 -32.42 -22.07
C SER A 269 -11.53 -31.50 -23.12
N GLY A 270 -11.01 -30.61 -24.01
CA GLY A 270 -9.68 -30.06 -24.41
C GLY A 270 -9.70 -29.35 -25.82
N VAL A 271 -8.70 -28.49 -26.18
CA VAL A 271 -8.39 -27.81 -27.50
C VAL A 271 -9.45 -26.84 -28.14
N ASP A 272 -9.19 -25.92 -29.11
CA ASP A 272 -8.06 -25.65 -30.06
C ASP A 272 -7.80 -24.13 -30.43
N THR A 273 -7.11 -23.78 -31.56
CA THR A 273 -6.27 -22.55 -31.74
C THR A 273 -6.36 -21.73 -33.08
N HIS A 274 -5.55 -20.63 -33.20
CA HIS A 274 -5.27 -19.68 -34.34
C HIS A 274 -6.24 -18.47 -34.58
N GLU A 275 -5.90 -17.32 -35.23
CA GLU A 275 -4.86 -16.98 -36.26
C GLU A 275 -4.16 -15.58 -36.08
N LEU A 276 -3.54 -15.00 -37.14
CA LEU A 276 -2.52 -13.91 -37.13
C LEU A 276 -2.96 -12.57 -37.78
N LEU A 277 -2.25 -11.45 -37.52
CA LEU A 277 -1.88 -10.43 -38.53
C LEU A 277 -0.87 -9.34 -38.06
N LYS A 278 -0.09 -8.78 -39.01
CA LYS A 278 0.94 -7.69 -38.93
C LYS A 278 1.33 -7.28 -40.38
N PRO A 279 2.10 -6.19 -40.66
CA PRO A 279 2.22 -4.87 -40.00
C PRO A 279 2.27 -3.68 -41.02
N GLY A 280 2.42 -2.42 -40.56
CA GLY A 280 2.87 -1.29 -41.39
C GLY A 280 2.84 0.08 -40.67
N GLY A 281 3.63 1.11 -41.03
CA GLY A 281 4.76 1.10 -41.97
C GLY A 281 5.16 2.43 -42.66
N ARG A 282 5.66 3.46 -41.93
CA ARG A 282 6.47 4.64 -42.40
C ARG A 282 6.89 5.46 -41.15
N LYS A 283 8.09 6.06 -40.96
CA LYS A 283 9.17 6.72 -41.75
C LYS A 283 9.04 8.26 -41.88
N ARG A 284 10.18 8.96 -41.66
CA ARG A 284 10.46 10.42 -41.69
C ARG A 284 9.98 11.19 -40.43
N THR A 285 10.60 12.25 -39.93
CA THR A 285 11.93 12.95 -40.07
C THR A 285 12.06 13.87 -38.83
N GLY A 286 13.21 14.30 -38.29
CA GLY A 286 14.59 14.26 -38.78
C GLY A 286 15.11 15.65 -39.19
N ASN A 287 15.56 16.49 -38.22
CA ASN A 287 16.57 17.54 -38.44
C ASN A 287 17.24 17.99 -37.11
N HIS A 288 18.40 18.66 -37.20
CA HIS A 288 19.23 19.14 -36.06
C HIS A 288 18.99 20.63 -35.68
N GLY A 289 19.45 21.02 -34.48
CA GLY A 289 19.59 22.42 -34.04
C GLY A 289 20.65 22.56 -32.93
N GLN A 290 21.50 23.59 -33.01
CA GLN A 290 22.74 23.80 -32.23
C GLN A 290 23.23 25.26 -32.41
N VAL A 291 24.02 25.93 -31.55
CA VAL A 291 24.66 25.63 -30.25
C VAL A 291 24.56 26.90 -29.38
N GLY A 292 24.81 26.86 -28.05
CA GLY A 292 25.13 28.09 -27.30
C GLY A 292 25.18 27.99 -25.77
N ASP A 293 26.34 28.33 -25.19
CA ASP A 293 26.62 28.37 -23.74
C ASP A 293 26.17 29.67 -23.05
N SER A 294 26.13 29.69 -21.70
CA SER A 294 26.91 30.64 -20.86
C SER A 294 26.60 30.54 -19.34
N HIS A 295 27.49 31.12 -18.50
CA HIS A 295 27.49 31.01 -17.03
C HIS A 295 26.97 32.26 -16.29
N ALA A 296 26.33 32.03 -15.13
CA ALA A 296 26.44 32.75 -13.84
C ALA A 296 25.65 31.90 -12.81
N ASP A 297 26.17 31.36 -11.71
CA ASP A 297 26.98 31.91 -10.60
C ASP A 297 26.29 33.01 -9.77
N HIS A 298 25.90 32.63 -8.54
CA HIS A 298 25.89 33.45 -7.32
C HIS A 298 25.65 32.54 -6.10
N GLY A 299 26.49 32.65 -5.06
CA GLY A 299 26.38 31.90 -3.78
C GLY A 299 25.75 32.71 -2.64
N HIS A 300 26.06 32.29 -1.39
CA HIS A 300 25.51 32.66 -0.05
C HIS A 300 24.54 31.59 0.52
N GLU A 301 24.64 31.17 1.79
CA GLU A 301 25.71 31.29 2.81
C GLU A 301 25.48 30.22 3.91
N GLN A 302 26.49 29.86 4.70
CA GLN A 302 26.34 28.93 5.85
C GLN A 302 26.45 29.66 7.19
N VAL A 303 25.53 29.32 8.11
CA VAL A 303 25.61 29.58 9.56
C VAL A 303 24.99 28.36 10.26
N GLY A 304 25.42 28.01 11.48
CA GLY A 304 24.79 26.91 12.21
C GLY A 304 25.16 26.80 13.70
N ASP A 305 24.84 25.62 14.24
CA ASP A 305 25.42 24.95 15.42
C ASP A 305 24.77 25.12 16.83
N SER A 306 24.94 24.05 17.62
CA SER A 306 24.83 23.87 19.09
C SER A 306 23.48 23.55 19.79
N HIS A 307 23.59 22.89 20.95
CA HIS A 307 22.55 22.13 21.69
C HIS A 307 22.44 22.51 23.20
N ALA A 308 21.27 22.28 23.80
CA ALA A 308 21.02 21.77 25.18
C ALA A 308 19.49 21.57 25.34
N ASP A 309 18.92 20.38 25.60
CA ASP A 309 18.98 19.48 26.78
C ASP A 309 18.15 19.94 28.00
N HIS A 310 17.12 19.15 28.34
CA HIS A 310 16.69 18.79 29.70
C HIS A 310 15.67 17.62 29.64
N GLY A 311 15.77 16.64 30.55
CA GLY A 311 14.78 15.58 30.77
C GLY A 311 13.54 16.05 31.57
N ASP A 312 12.64 15.19 32.05
CA ASP A 312 12.56 13.71 32.06
C ASP A 312 11.06 13.32 32.16
N HIS A 313 10.69 12.07 31.81
CA HIS A 313 9.69 11.23 32.52
C HIS A 313 9.30 9.96 31.72
N VAL A 314 8.98 8.88 32.45
CA VAL A 314 8.79 7.52 31.92
C VAL A 314 7.33 7.09 31.91
N HIS A 315 6.83 6.59 30.77
CA HIS A 315 5.77 5.58 30.71
C HIS A 315 5.90 4.72 29.43
N GLU A 316 6.74 3.68 29.46
CA GLU A 316 6.81 2.73 28.33
C GLU A 316 5.55 1.84 28.27
N GLY A 317 4.66 2.13 27.31
CA GLY A 317 3.34 1.50 27.23
C GLY A 317 2.82 1.25 25.81
N ARG A 318 3.41 0.27 25.10
CA ARG A 318 2.81 -0.41 23.93
C ARG A 318 2.67 0.37 22.59
N GLU A 319 3.25 1.56 22.44
CA GLU A 319 3.18 2.34 21.17
C GLU A 319 4.15 1.90 20.06
N LYS A 320 5.16 1.07 20.38
CA LYS A 320 6.31 0.73 19.51
C LYS A 320 6.02 -0.19 18.30
N VAL A 321 4.77 -0.25 17.84
CA VAL A 321 4.38 -0.98 16.61
C VAL A 321 3.89 -0.04 15.50
N GLU A 322 3.41 1.16 15.84
CA GLU A 322 2.82 2.09 14.86
C GLU A 322 3.60 3.41 14.72
N PHE A 323 4.38 3.82 15.74
CA PHE A 323 5.27 4.98 15.62
C PHE A 323 6.41 4.79 14.59
N ALA A 324 6.70 3.55 14.19
CA ALA A 324 7.65 3.21 13.13
C ALA A 324 7.19 3.63 11.72
N ALA A 325 5.98 4.18 11.57
CA ALA A 325 5.46 4.73 10.32
C ALA A 325 5.74 6.23 10.11
N THR A 326 6.14 6.98 11.16
CA THR A 326 6.18 8.45 11.13
C THR A 326 7.56 9.07 11.38
N GLU A 327 8.57 8.28 11.78
CA GLU A 327 9.99 8.71 11.83
C GLU A 327 10.82 8.15 10.67
N LYS A 328 10.18 7.95 9.51
CA LYS A 328 10.86 7.75 8.22
C LYS A 328 10.25 8.61 7.10
N GLU A 329 10.10 9.90 7.37
CA GLU A 329 10.18 10.92 6.29
C GLU A 329 11.65 11.10 5.87
N GLY A 330 12.22 10.01 5.39
CA GLY A 330 13.56 9.90 4.83
C GLY A 330 13.46 8.97 3.63
N ASP A 331 14.01 9.41 2.50
CA ASP A 331 13.74 8.84 1.18
C ASP A 331 14.04 7.33 1.06
N ASP A 332 13.49 6.70 0.02
CA ASP A 332 13.75 5.34 -0.46
C ASP A 332 12.98 4.18 0.22
N SER A 333 11.65 4.21 0.13
CA SER A 333 10.83 2.98 0.21
C SER A 333 11.06 2.10 -1.04
N ASP A 334 11.31 0.80 -0.85
CA ASP A 334 11.34 -0.25 -1.89
C ASP A 334 10.10 -0.19 -2.83
N ARG A 335 8.97 0.37 -2.34
CA ARG A 335 7.70 0.47 -3.05
C ARG A 335 7.50 1.85 -3.72
N ARG A 336 8.22 2.90 -3.28
CA ARG A 336 8.45 4.10 -4.10
C ARG A 336 9.27 3.73 -5.34
N ARG A 337 10.36 2.96 -5.18
CA ARG A 337 11.14 2.44 -6.31
C ARG A 337 10.28 1.68 -7.32
N LEU A 338 9.34 0.86 -6.84
CA LEU A 338 8.33 0.18 -7.67
C LEU A 338 7.46 1.15 -8.46
N ALA A 339 6.86 2.16 -7.81
CA ALA A 339 6.00 3.13 -8.50
C ALA A 339 6.76 3.87 -9.63
N GLU A 340 8.01 4.26 -9.37
CA GLU A 340 8.87 4.92 -10.34
C GLU A 340 9.34 3.98 -11.46
N ALA A 341 9.72 2.73 -11.15
CA ALA A 341 10.10 1.73 -12.14
C ALA A 341 8.93 1.37 -13.07
N VAL A 342 7.72 1.21 -12.54
CA VAL A 342 6.49 0.99 -13.31
C VAL A 342 6.19 2.20 -14.21
N GLY A 343 6.36 3.43 -13.69
CA GLY A 343 6.24 4.65 -14.48
C GLY A 343 7.24 4.72 -15.64
N ARG A 344 8.53 4.46 -15.39
CA ARG A 344 9.57 4.36 -16.43
C ARG A 344 9.25 3.28 -17.45
N LEU A 345 8.78 2.12 -17.00
CA LEU A 345 8.48 0.97 -17.85
C LEU A 345 7.34 1.25 -18.84
N PHE A 346 6.30 1.98 -18.43
CA PHE A 346 5.24 2.43 -19.34
C PHE A 346 5.75 3.40 -20.42
N VAL A 347 6.70 4.29 -20.07
CA VAL A 347 7.33 5.20 -21.04
C VAL A 347 8.27 4.44 -21.99
N LYS A 348 9.13 3.56 -21.45
CA LYS A 348 10.09 2.73 -22.19
C LYS A 348 9.44 1.77 -23.20
N LYS A 349 8.18 1.38 -22.96
CA LYS A 349 7.36 0.56 -23.87
C LYS A 349 6.33 1.37 -24.67
N GLU A 350 6.42 2.70 -24.67
CA GLU A 350 5.55 3.64 -25.40
C GLU A 350 4.04 3.59 -25.02
N ILE A 351 3.70 2.90 -23.93
CA ILE A 351 2.34 2.67 -23.43
C ILE A 351 1.72 3.98 -22.91
N LEU A 352 2.52 4.78 -22.19
CA LEU A 352 2.19 6.13 -21.74
C LEU A 352 3.30 7.07 -22.20
N GLN A 353 2.93 8.19 -22.82
CA GLN A 353 3.90 9.23 -23.18
C GLN A 353 4.15 10.16 -21.98
N PRO A 354 5.37 10.70 -21.79
CA PRO A 354 5.65 11.62 -20.68
C PRO A 354 4.71 12.83 -20.63
N ASP A 355 4.29 13.34 -21.79
CA ASP A 355 3.34 14.43 -21.90
C ASP A 355 1.91 14.04 -21.50
N GLU A 356 1.52 12.77 -21.57
CA GLU A 356 0.24 12.29 -21.01
C GLU A 356 0.28 12.27 -19.49
N ILE A 357 1.40 11.79 -18.91
CA ILE A 357 1.59 11.74 -17.45
C ILE A 357 1.61 13.16 -16.87
N ARG A 358 2.33 14.10 -17.52
CA ARG A 358 2.36 15.51 -17.11
C ARG A 358 0.96 16.15 -17.13
N ARG A 359 0.21 16.00 -18.24
CA ARG A 359 -1.17 16.52 -18.33
C ARG A 359 -2.13 15.86 -17.33
N ALA A 360 -1.94 14.58 -17.02
CA ALA A 360 -2.73 13.90 -16.00
C ALA A 360 -2.43 14.43 -14.58
N LEU A 361 -1.17 14.81 -14.31
CA LEU A 361 -0.79 15.52 -13.07
C LEU A 361 -1.35 16.94 -13.02
N GLU A 362 -1.25 17.71 -14.11
CA GLU A 362 -1.83 19.07 -14.23
C GLU A 362 -3.35 19.06 -13.99
N ILE A 363 -4.06 18.05 -14.51
CA ILE A 363 -5.49 17.82 -14.25
C ILE A 363 -5.74 17.41 -12.79
N LEU A 364 -4.86 16.62 -12.19
CA LEU A 364 -5.01 16.18 -10.80
C LEU A 364 -4.77 17.32 -9.80
N ASP A 365 -3.74 18.14 -10.04
CA ASP A 365 -3.36 19.29 -9.20
C ASP A 365 -4.35 20.47 -9.34
N SER A 366 -5.01 20.63 -10.50
CA SER A 366 -6.03 21.67 -10.72
C SER A 366 -7.42 21.31 -10.14
N ARG A 367 -7.69 20.03 -9.84
CA ARG A 367 -8.97 19.61 -9.23
C ARG A 367 -9.14 20.18 -7.82
N GLY A 368 -10.35 20.68 -7.54
CA GLY A 368 -10.69 21.36 -6.28
C GLY A 368 -10.21 22.82 -6.15
N THR A 369 -9.20 23.26 -6.91
CA THR A 369 -8.59 24.61 -6.79
C THR A 369 -9.58 25.76 -6.93
N GLN A 370 -10.68 25.56 -7.66
CA GLN A 370 -11.72 26.57 -7.90
C GLN A 370 -12.67 26.78 -6.70
N ASN A 371 -12.48 26.07 -5.58
CA ASN A 371 -13.41 25.97 -4.44
C ASN A 371 -14.83 25.56 -4.88
N GLY A 372 -14.94 24.68 -5.88
CA GLY A 372 -16.21 24.33 -6.52
C GLY A 372 -17.30 23.86 -5.56
N GLY A 373 -16.94 23.05 -4.56
CA GLY A 373 -17.89 22.58 -3.54
C GLY A 373 -18.43 23.72 -2.65
N ALA A 374 -17.61 24.71 -2.33
CA ALA A 374 -18.04 25.88 -1.56
C ALA A 374 -18.99 26.78 -2.38
N LYS A 375 -18.68 27.00 -3.66
CA LYS A 375 -19.53 27.75 -4.59
C LYS A 375 -20.89 27.07 -4.80
N LEU A 376 -20.91 25.75 -5.02
CA LEU A 376 -22.16 24.99 -5.17
C LEU A 376 -23.11 25.14 -3.97
N ILE A 377 -22.55 25.10 -2.75
CA ILE A 377 -23.35 25.26 -1.53
C ILE A 377 -23.73 26.72 -1.28
N ALA A 378 -22.83 27.68 -1.51
CA ALA A 378 -23.15 29.11 -1.41
C ALA A 378 -24.29 29.50 -2.38
N ARG A 379 -24.27 29.00 -3.62
CA ARG A 379 -25.35 29.15 -4.59
C ARG A 379 -26.66 28.53 -4.10
N ALA A 380 -26.61 27.31 -3.55
CA ALA A 380 -27.79 26.66 -2.97
C ALA A 380 -28.33 27.33 -1.69
N TRP A 381 -27.54 28.19 -1.04
CA TRP A 381 -27.98 29.02 0.09
C TRP A 381 -28.62 30.35 -0.33
N THR A 382 -28.35 30.85 -1.55
CA THR A 382 -28.91 32.10 -2.08
C THR A 382 -30.05 31.88 -3.09
N ASP A 383 -30.06 30.74 -3.78
CA ASP A 383 -31.00 30.40 -4.86
C ASP A 383 -31.74 29.08 -4.54
N PRO A 384 -33.00 29.15 -4.04
CA PRO A 384 -33.79 27.97 -3.71
C PRO A 384 -34.15 27.09 -4.89
N GLU A 385 -34.22 27.64 -6.11
CA GLU A 385 -34.47 26.84 -7.32
C GLU A 385 -33.21 26.07 -7.74
N PHE A 386 -32.04 26.71 -7.66
CA PHE A 386 -30.76 26.02 -7.84
C PHE A 386 -30.57 24.93 -6.79
N LYS A 387 -30.93 25.18 -5.51
CA LYS A 387 -30.94 24.15 -4.47
C LYS A 387 -31.81 22.94 -4.87
N ALA A 388 -33.00 23.18 -5.39
CA ALA A 388 -33.89 22.11 -5.87
C ALA A 388 -33.30 21.34 -7.07
N ARG A 389 -32.56 22.00 -7.96
CA ARG A 389 -31.82 21.33 -9.06
C ARG A 389 -30.63 20.52 -8.54
N LEU A 390 -29.82 21.09 -7.65
CA LEU A 390 -28.64 20.48 -7.02
C LEU A 390 -28.99 19.21 -6.21
N MET A 391 -30.11 19.23 -5.49
CA MET A 391 -30.61 18.06 -4.74
C MET A 391 -31.22 16.98 -5.64
N ARG A 392 -31.55 17.29 -6.90
CA ARG A 392 -32.10 16.34 -7.89
C ARG A 392 -31.00 15.72 -8.76
N ASP A 393 -30.03 16.52 -9.20
CA ASP A 393 -28.92 16.09 -10.05
C ASP A 393 -27.69 16.99 -9.80
N GLY A 394 -26.78 16.53 -8.95
CA GLY A 394 -25.56 17.26 -8.62
C GLY A 394 -24.58 17.37 -9.78
N ASN A 395 -24.60 16.44 -10.75
CA ASN A 395 -23.75 16.50 -11.93
C ASN A 395 -24.20 17.64 -12.86
N ALA A 396 -25.51 17.76 -13.08
CA ALA A 396 -26.09 18.83 -13.89
C ALA A 396 -25.92 20.22 -13.22
N ALA A 397 -26.20 20.33 -11.93
CA ALA A 397 -26.05 21.59 -11.19
C ALA A 397 -24.57 22.04 -11.06
N ALA A 398 -23.61 21.10 -11.02
CA ALA A 398 -22.19 21.43 -11.15
C ALA A 398 -21.88 22.03 -12.53
N ALA A 399 -22.42 21.45 -13.61
CA ALA A 399 -22.21 21.94 -14.97
C ALA A 399 -22.84 23.33 -15.22
N GLU A 400 -23.95 23.68 -14.54
CA GLU A 400 -24.51 25.05 -14.56
C GLU A 400 -23.50 26.13 -14.11
N LEU A 401 -22.55 25.77 -13.23
CA LEU A 401 -21.47 26.66 -12.75
C LEU A 401 -20.12 26.40 -13.43
N GLY A 402 -20.08 25.59 -14.51
CA GLY A 402 -18.85 25.22 -15.21
C GLY A 402 -17.94 24.23 -14.45
N LEU A 403 -18.45 23.53 -13.44
CA LEU A 403 -17.69 22.61 -12.58
C LEU A 403 -17.85 21.15 -13.01
N GLU A 404 -16.75 20.36 -12.93
CA GLU A 404 -16.80 18.91 -13.14
C GLU A 404 -17.50 18.19 -11.99
N GLY A 405 -18.79 17.89 -12.12
CA GLY A 405 -19.55 17.11 -11.13
C GLY A 405 -19.15 15.64 -10.98
N SER A 406 -18.23 15.12 -11.81
CA SER A 406 -17.80 13.70 -11.79
C SER A 406 -16.29 13.55 -11.76
N ASN A 407 -15.81 12.51 -11.08
CA ASN A 407 -14.39 12.14 -11.07
C ASN A 407 -13.88 11.69 -12.46
N TYR A 408 -14.77 11.22 -13.33
CA TYR A 408 -14.49 10.70 -14.66
C TYR A 408 -15.12 11.57 -15.76
N PRO A 409 -14.50 11.67 -16.94
CA PRO A 409 -15.08 12.38 -18.08
C PRO A 409 -16.40 11.72 -18.54
N PRO A 410 -17.29 12.46 -19.22
CA PRO A 410 -18.49 11.88 -19.82
C PRO A 410 -18.13 10.80 -20.85
N ARG A 411 -18.94 9.75 -20.89
CA ARG A 411 -18.87 8.68 -21.88
C ARG A 411 -19.46 9.12 -23.21
N GLU A 412 -18.63 9.22 -24.23
CA GLU A 412 -19.03 9.54 -25.61
C GLU A 412 -19.94 8.46 -26.23
N ASP A 413 -19.84 7.21 -25.75
CA ASP A 413 -20.67 6.09 -26.21
C ASP A 413 -22.08 6.04 -25.59
N VAL A 414 -22.40 6.97 -24.68
CA VAL A 414 -23.68 7.02 -23.95
C VAL A 414 -24.53 8.20 -24.41
N PRO A 415 -25.73 7.96 -25.00
CA PRO A 415 -26.61 9.02 -25.48
C PRO A 415 -27.04 10.02 -24.41
N GLU A 416 -27.42 11.21 -24.88
CA GLU A 416 -27.95 12.27 -24.03
C GLU A 416 -29.36 11.92 -23.54
N GLY A 417 -29.66 12.27 -22.29
CA GLY A 417 -30.88 11.82 -21.59
C GLY A 417 -30.74 10.48 -20.85
N CYS A 418 -29.63 9.75 -21.00
CA CYS A 418 -29.31 8.64 -20.08
C CYS A 418 -29.02 9.15 -18.65
N SER A 419 -29.13 8.27 -17.66
CA SER A 419 -28.95 8.65 -16.25
C SER A 419 -27.53 9.16 -15.95
N PRO A 420 -27.34 10.03 -14.93
CA PRO A 420 -26.01 10.55 -14.59
C PRO A 420 -24.95 9.47 -14.34
N LYS A 421 -25.33 8.32 -13.73
CA LYS A 421 -24.44 7.16 -13.57
C LYS A 421 -23.95 6.63 -14.92
N GLN A 422 -24.85 6.47 -15.89
CA GLN A 422 -24.50 5.95 -17.23
C GLN A 422 -23.58 6.94 -17.97
N LYS A 423 -23.91 8.24 -18.00
CA LYS A 423 -23.15 9.23 -18.76
C LYS A 423 -21.81 9.60 -18.11
N TYR A 424 -21.72 9.69 -16.78
CA TYR A 424 -20.56 10.28 -16.09
C TYR A 424 -19.76 9.31 -15.20
N GLY A 425 -20.22 8.08 -14.95
CA GLY A 425 -19.50 7.08 -14.15
C GLY A 425 -19.45 7.31 -12.63
N THR A 426 -19.55 8.56 -12.15
CA THR A 426 -19.84 8.88 -10.75
C THR A 426 -20.95 9.92 -10.63
N VAL A 427 -21.77 9.80 -9.59
CA VAL A 427 -22.93 10.67 -9.34
C VAL A 427 -22.66 11.53 -8.11
N LEU A 428 -22.70 12.86 -8.25
CA LEU A 428 -22.62 13.78 -7.13
C LEU A 428 -23.96 13.84 -6.41
N THR A 429 -23.99 13.47 -5.14
CA THR A 429 -25.20 13.44 -4.32
C THR A 429 -25.05 14.40 -3.14
N VAL A 430 -25.80 15.49 -3.14
CA VAL A 430 -25.79 16.46 -2.04
C VAL A 430 -26.68 15.97 -0.90
N VAL A 431 -26.19 16.04 0.34
CA VAL A 431 -26.93 15.68 1.55
C VAL A 431 -27.01 16.87 2.50
N GLU A 432 -28.24 17.31 2.78
CA GLU A 432 -28.50 18.52 3.56
C GLU A 432 -28.42 18.29 5.07
N ASN A 433 -27.64 19.15 5.74
CA ASN A 433 -27.68 19.30 7.19
C ASN A 433 -28.74 20.33 7.58
N THR A 434 -29.46 20.03 8.66
CA THR A 434 -30.45 20.90 9.28
C THR A 434 -30.23 20.93 10.79
N SER A 435 -30.93 21.83 11.48
CA SER A 435 -31.01 21.87 12.94
C SER A 435 -31.30 20.52 13.61
N GLN A 436 -31.96 19.57 12.92
CA GLN A 436 -32.28 18.22 13.41
C GLN A 436 -31.41 17.10 12.83
N VAL A 437 -30.69 17.31 11.72
CA VAL A 437 -29.94 16.25 11.01
C VAL A 437 -28.54 16.71 10.64
N HIS A 438 -27.52 15.96 11.03
CA HIS A 438 -26.12 16.19 10.66
C HIS A 438 -25.56 15.00 9.89
N ASN A 439 -25.14 15.22 8.65
CA ASN A 439 -24.52 14.20 7.80
C ASN A 439 -23.01 14.12 8.01
N LEU A 440 -22.48 12.91 7.92
CA LEU A 440 -21.05 12.59 7.86
C LEU A 440 -20.80 11.71 6.63
N VAL A 441 -19.70 11.92 5.90
CA VAL A 441 -19.34 11.12 4.72
C VAL A 441 -18.11 10.26 4.99
N VAL A 442 -18.16 9.00 4.56
CA VAL A 442 -17.04 8.04 4.65
C VAL A 442 -16.97 7.19 3.39
N CYS A 443 -15.88 6.44 3.22
CA CYS A 443 -15.82 5.26 2.37
C CYS A 443 -15.12 4.13 3.15
N THR A 444 -15.89 3.25 3.79
CA THR A 444 -15.35 2.16 4.63
C THR A 444 -14.42 1.21 3.85
N LEU A 445 -14.71 1.01 2.56
CA LEU A 445 -14.07 0.01 1.70
C LEU A 445 -12.77 0.48 1.02
N CYS A 446 -12.61 1.78 0.74
CA CYS A 446 -11.39 2.34 0.12
C CYS A 446 -11.14 3.82 0.45
N SER A 447 -11.56 4.74 -0.44
CA SER A 447 -11.47 6.20 -0.25
C SER A 447 -12.36 7.00 -1.22
N CYS A 448 -13.51 6.46 -1.65
CA CYS A 448 -14.41 7.15 -2.59
C CYS A 448 -14.76 8.57 -2.11
N TYR A 449 -14.52 9.56 -2.98
CA TYR A 449 -14.52 10.98 -2.65
C TYR A 449 -14.81 11.80 -3.94
N PRO A 450 -15.52 12.94 -3.89
CA PRO A 450 -15.77 13.81 -5.05
C PRO A 450 -14.52 14.63 -5.42
N ILE A 451 -13.50 13.96 -5.97
CA ILE A 451 -12.18 14.54 -6.26
C ILE A 451 -12.27 15.71 -7.25
N SER A 452 -13.17 15.64 -8.23
CA SER A 452 -13.36 16.72 -9.20
C SER A 452 -13.80 18.05 -8.56
N ILE A 453 -14.63 17.99 -7.51
CA ILE A 453 -15.22 19.15 -6.82
C ILE A 453 -14.41 19.59 -5.59
N LEU A 454 -13.80 18.65 -4.86
CA LEU A 454 -13.10 18.89 -3.59
C LEU A 454 -11.58 18.63 -3.62
N GLY A 455 -11.01 18.33 -4.78
CA GLY A 455 -9.59 17.99 -4.93
C GLY A 455 -9.22 16.65 -4.31
N MET A 456 -7.94 16.44 -4.02
CA MET A 456 -7.48 15.20 -3.37
C MET A 456 -8.08 15.04 -1.97
N SER A 457 -8.55 13.84 -1.65
CA SER A 457 -9.09 13.51 -0.32
C SER A 457 -8.03 13.71 0.77
N PRO A 458 -8.40 14.12 2.00
CA PRO A 458 -7.45 14.23 3.11
C PRO A 458 -6.71 12.91 3.41
N SER A 459 -5.54 13.03 4.04
CA SER A 459 -4.81 11.93 4.71
C SER A 459 -5.75 11.07 5.57
N TRP A 460 -6.39 11.73 6.54
CA TRP A 460 -7.25 11.14 7.55
C TRP A 460 -8.45 10.40 6.98
N TYR A 461 -9.03 10.88 5.86
CA TYR A 461 -10.18 10.24 5.21
C TYR A 461 -9.87 8.82 4.67
N LYS A 462 -8.59 8.55 4.33
CA LYS A 462 -8.11 7.24 3.87
C LYS A 462 -7.65 6.33 5.02
N SER A 463 -7.51 6.87 6.23
CA SER A 463 -6.92 6.17 7.39
C SER A 463 -7.78 4.98 7.85
N ARG A 464 -7.16 4.03 8.54
CA ARG A 464 -7.85 2.86 9.12
C ARG A 464 -8.78 3.33 10.24
N ALA A 465 -8.24 4.08 11.20
CA ALA A 465 -8.97 4.77 12.26
C ALA A 465 -10.26 5.47 11.79
N TYR A 466 -10.23 6.33 10.76
CA TYR A 466 -11.44 7.01 10.30
C TYR A 466 -12.45 6.02 9.69
N ARG A 467 -11.98 5.12 8.82
CA ARG A 467 -12.84 4.18 8.09
C ARG A 467 -13.48 3.11 8.98
N SER A 468 -12.80 2.67 10.03
CA SER A 468 -13.34 1.71 11.00
C SER A 468 -14.32 2.38 11.97
N ARG A 469 -13.99 3.57 12.47
CA ARG A 469 -14.72 4.23 13.57
C ARG A 469 -15.91 5.05 13.09
N ALA A 470 -15.83 5.76 11.96
CA ALA A 470 -16.85 6.74 11.55
C ALA A 470 -18.26 6.14 11.34
N ILE A 471 -18.36 4.87 10.93
CA ILE A 471 -19.66 4.19 10.74
C ILE A 471 -20.29 3.69 12.05
N ARG A 472 -19.49 3.50 13.11
CA ARG A 472 -19.89 2.82 14.35
C ARG A 472 -19.90 3.70 15.60
N GLU A 473 -19.02 4.70 15.66
CA GLU A 473 -18.96 5.71 16.72
C GLU A 473 -18.88 7.15 16.17
N PRO A 474 -19.77 7.57 15.23
CA PRO A 474 -19.67 8.86 14.56
C PRO A 474 -19.63 10.05 15.52
N ARG A 475 -20.32 10.01 16.67
CA ARG A 475 -20.26 11.09 17.67
C ARG A 475 -18.87 11.23 18.31
N SER A 476 -18.16 10.13 18.59
CA SER A 476 -16.78 10.16 19.10
C SER A 476 -15.81 10.72 18.05
N VAL A 477 -15.96 10.28 16.79
CA VAL A 477 -15.16 10.77 15.67
C VAL A 477 -15.36 12.28 15.49
N LEU A 478 -16.60 12.75 15.49
CA LEU A 478 -16.89 14.20 15.42
C LEU A 478 -16.33 14.95 16.63
N ALA A 479 -16.37 14.38 17.84
CA ALA A 479 -15.72 14.95 19.02
C ALA A 479 -14.19 15.09 18.86
N GLU A 480 -13.52 14.12 18.24
CA GLU A 480 -12.08 14.22 17.87
C GLU A 480 -11.80 15.29 16.81
N PHE A 481 -12.75 15.61 15.92
CA PHE A 481 -12.68 16.78 15.02
C PHE A 481 -13.09 18.11 15.69
N GLY A 482 -13.43 18.08 17.00
CA GLY A 482 -13.84 19.24 17.78
C GLY A 482 -15.31 19.65 17.59
N LEU A 483 -16.13 18.79 16.98
CA LEU A 483 -17.56 19.01 16.77
C LEU A 483 -18.40 18.17 17.75
N GLN A 484 -18.80 18.79 18.86
CA GLN A 484 -19.84 18.23 19.74
C GLN A 484 -21.22 18.50 19.14
N LEU A 485 -22.01 17.44 18.96
CA LEU A 485 -23.40 17.53 18.50
C LEU A 485 -24.38 17.23 19.65
N PRO A 486 -25.45 18.02 19.83
CA PRO A 486 -26.51 17.74 20.79
C PRO A 486 -27.10 16.32 20.62
N PRO A 487 -27.57 15.68 21.70
CA PRO A 487 -28.00 14.27 21.68
C PRO A 487 -29.25 14.03 20.83
N ASP A 488 -30.08 15.06 20.68
CA ASP A 488 -31.31 15.14 19.88
C ASP A 488 -31.06 15.31 18.37
N VAL A 489 -29.92 15.86 17.96
CA VAL A 489 -29.53 15.96 16.54
C VAL A 489 -29.22 14.57 15.99
N VAL A 490 -29.97 14.14 14.98
CA VAL A 490 -29.77 12.84 14.31
C VAL A 490 -28.49 12.87 13.47
N VAL A 491 -27.58 11.92 13.70
CA VAL A 491 -26.36 11.79 12.89
C VAL A 491 -26.58 10.74 11.80
N ARG A 492 -26.37 11.11 10.53
CA ARG A 492 -26.50 10.22 9.37
C ARG A 492 -25.14 10.02 8.70
N VAL A 493 -24.60 8.81 8.79
CA VAL A 493 -23.37 8.44 8.08
C VAL A 493 -23.73 7.96 6.67
N ASN A 494 -23.08 8.54 5.66
CA ASN A 494 -23.26 8.23 4.25
C ASN A 494 -21.98 7.55 3.75
N ASP A 495 -22.04 6.23 3.54
CA ASP A 495 -20.90 5.42 3.11
C ASP A 495 -20.84 5.30 1.58
N SER A 496 -19.74 5.75 1.00
CA SER A 496 -19.52 5.90 -0.43
C SER A 496 -19.04 4.58 -1.06
N THR A 497 -19.87 3.52 -0.98
CA THR A 497 -19.48 2.16 -1.35
C THR A 497 -19.52 1.85 -2.86
N ALA A 498 -20.36 2.58 -3.61
CA ALA A 498 -20.61 2.40 -5.05
C ALA A 498 -20.22 3.67 -5.86
N ASP A 499 -21.04 4.10 -6.83
CA ASP A 499 -20.74 5.20 -7.76
C ASP A 499 -21.09 6.61 -7.21
N ASN A 500 -21.89 6.68 -6.14
CA ASN A 500 -22.27 7.94 -5.50
C ASN A 500 -21.06 8.59 -4.82
N ARG A 501 -20.95 9.91 -4.93
CA ARG A 501 -19.99 10.75 -4.22
C ARG A 501 -20.78 11.77 -3.42
N TYR A 502 -20.80 11.59 -2.10
CA TYR A 502 -21.59 12.45 -1.22
C TYR A 502 -20.88 13.78 -0.97
N LEU A 503 -21.66 14.86 -0.99
CA LEU A 503 -21.23 16.22 -0.64
C LEU A 503 -22.18 16.74 0.44
N VAL A 504 -21.67 17.09 1.61
CA VAL A 504 -22.50 17.67 2.67
C VAL A 504 -22.81 19.12 2.35
N MET A 505 -24.09 19.48 2.35
CA MET A 505 -24.56 20.86 2.39
C MET A 505 -24.73 21.25 3.87
N PRO A 506 -23.78 21.97 4.49
CA PRO A 506 -23.96 22.51 5.83
C PRO A 506 -25.16 23.44 5.93
N GLU A 507 -25.69 23.57 7.14
CA GLU A 507 -26.71 24.57 7.49
C GLU A 507 -26.10 25.98 7.37
N ARG A 508 -26.83 26.92 6.75
CA ARG A 508 -26.38 28.33 6.61
C ARG A 508 -26.32 28.98 8.01
N PRO A 509 -25.17 29.54 8.43
CA PRO A 509 -25.07 30.15 9.76
C PRO A 509 -25.87 31.45 9.85
N GLN A 510 -26.55 31.65 10.98
CA GLN A 510 -27.29 32.87 11.31
C GLN A 510 -26.38 34.11 11.29
N GLY A 511 -26.93 35.27 10.89
CA GLY A 511 -26.17 36.51 10.75
C GLY A 511 -25.40 36.60 9.43
N THR A 512 -25.80 35.82 8.43
CA THR A 512 -25.25 35.86 7.06
C THR A 512 -26.28 36.17 5.99
N GLU A 513 -27.49 36.57 6.37
CA GLU A 513 -28.66 36.69 5.50
C GLU A 513 -28.40 37.65 4.32
N ASP A 514 -27.79 38.80 4.59
CA ASP A 514 -27.42 39.83 3.61
C ASP A 514 -26.05 39.61 2.94
N TRP A 515 -25.42 38.45 3.09
CA TRP A 515 -24.08 38.18 2.52
C TRP A 515 -24.17 37.69 1.06
N ASP A 516 -23.23 38.15 0.25
CA ASP A 516 -23.03 37.71 -1.13
C ASP A 516 -22.47 36.27 -1.24
N GLU A 517 -22.54 35.70 -2.45
CA GLU A 517 -22.21 34.31 -2.72
C GLU A 517 -20.72 33.98 -2.49
N ASP A 518 -19.79 34.88 -2.84
CA ASP A 518 -18.35 34.68 -2.61
C ASP A 518 -18.00 34.74 -1.12
N ARG A 519 -18.61 35.67 -0.38
CA ARG A 519 -18.42 35.82 1.08
C ARG A 519 -19.04 34.65 1.86
N LEU A 520 -20.15 34.08 1.36
CA LEU A 520 -20.72 32.82 1.89
C LEU A 520 -19.81 31.63 1.56
N ALA A 521 -19.29 31.53 0.33
CA ALA A 521 -18.34 30.48 -0.06
C ALA A 521 -17.07 30.52 0.80
N GLY A 522 -16.58 31.70 1.17
CA GLY A 522 -15.45 31.90 2.07
C GLY A 522 -15.63 31.37 3.50
N LEU A 523 -16.85 31.02 3.93
CA LEU A 523 -17.11 30.33 5.21
C LEU A 523 -17.04 28.79 5.09
N ILE A 524 -17.15 28.24 3.88
CA ILE A 524 -17.35 26.81 3.66
C ILE A 524 -16.01 26.11 3.48
N SER A 525 -15.66 25.26 4.44
CA SER A 525 -14.44 24.45 4.43
C SER A 525 -14.67 23.06 3.82
N ARG A 526 -13.60 22.44 3.28
CA ARG A 526 -13.58 21.02 2.88
C ARG A 526 -14.12 20.10 3.99
N ASP A 527 -13.71 20.36 5.23
CA ASP A 527 -14.13 19.63 6.43
C ASP A 527 -15.66 19.69 6.66
N SER A 528 -16.28 20.86 6.44
CA SER A 528 -17.74 21.00 6.50
C SER A 528 -18.48 20.38 5.30
N LEU A 529 -17.81 20.18 4.17
CA LEU A 529 -18.34 19.49 2.99
C LEU A 529 -18.19 17.95 3.08
N ILE A 530 -17.33 17.44 3.96
CA ILE A 530 -17.27 16.03 4.39
C ILE A 530 -18.20 15.77 5.59
N GLY A 531 -18.50 16.82 6.36
CA GLY A 531 -19.37 16.77 7.55
C GLY A 531 -18.63 16.58 8.87
N VAL A 532 -17.30 16.63 8.91
CA VAL A 532 -16.52 16.58 10.17
C VAL A 532 -16.51 17.92 10.93
N ALA A 533 -16.89 19.01 10.26
CA ALA A 533 -17.05 20.34 10.87
C ALA A 533 -18.43 20.95 10.56
N ARG A 534 -18.83 21.95 11.35
CA ARG A 534 -19.92 22.88 11.03
C ARG A 534 -19.34 24.23 10.57
N VAL A 535 -20.07 24.94 9.72
CA VAL A 535 -19.73 26.30 9.31
C VAL A 535 -20.05 27.28 10.45
N SER A 536 -19.23 28.33 10.63
CA SER A 536 -19.47 29.38 11.63
C SER A 536 -18.96 30.74 11.16
N THR A 537 -19.68 31.80 11.53
CA THR A 537 -19.26 33.20 11.34
C THR A 537 -18.16 33.63 12.31
N LYS A 538 -17.96 32.89 13.41
CA LYS A 538 -16.82 33.10 14.31
C LYS A 538 -15.57 32.48 13.66
N LYS A 539 -14.59 33.33 13.31
CA LYS A 539 -13.27 32.89 12.82
C LYS A 539 -12.74 31.77 13.72
N ARG A 540 -12.44 30.59 13.15
CA ARG A 540 -11.49 29.65 13.77
C ARG A 540 -10.15 30.37 13.86
N LEU A 541 -9.80 30.84 15.06
CA LEU A 541 -8.41 31.08 15.40
C LEU A 541 -7.74 29.70 15.36
N LEU A 542 -6.83 29.52 14.39
CA LEU A 542 -5.98 28.35 14.33
C LEU A 542 -4.94 28.48 15.44
N SER A 543 -4.81 27.43 16.24
CA SER A 543 -3.89 27.26 17.36
C SER A 543 -3.17 25.92 17.22
#